data_AF-A0A067FXN4-F1
#
_entry.id   AF-A0A067FXN4-F1
#
_cell.length_a   1.000
_cell.length_b   1.000
_cell.length_c   1.000
_cell.angle_alpha   90.00
_cell.angle_beta   90.00
_cell.angle_gamma   90.00
#
_symmetry.space_group_name_H-M   'P 1'
#
loop_
_entity.id
_entity.type
_entity.pdbx_description
1 polymer ?
#
loop_
_entity_poly.entity_id
_entity_poly.type
_entity_poly.pdbx_seq_one_letter_code
_entity_poly.pdbx_strand_id
1 'polypeptide(L)'
;MVAGGQEFRMTEKQMVRHAQGLHNVDGDKNYKAYLSPEYFDAPVTQLGWQQGVHPCDKRRSISDYQFLFPAVDFSLIESDEDVLWKANVRETNEEVAARGLKFMNCMTGSDSSSTNYPGKIPSALDLPADIAERSHEKEDADTNSVDR
;
A
#
# COMPACT_ATOMS: atom_id res chain seq x y z
N MET A 1 -42.94 19.05 -9.12
CA MET A 1 -42.24 17.80 -8.74
C MET A 1 -41.98 17.00 -10.00
N VAL A 2 -40.73 16.95 -10.49
CA VAL A 2 -40.06 15.75 -11.05
C VAL A 2 -38.57 16.08 -11.00
N ALA A 3 -37.82 15.36 -10.15
CA ALA A 3 -36.36 15.40 -10.13
C ALA A 3 -35.86 14.33 -11.11
N GLY A 4 -35.17 14.75 -12.17
CA GLY A 4 -34.49 13.83 -13.09
C GLY A 4 -33.15 13.41 -12.48
N GLY A 5 -33.07 12.19 -11.97
CA GLY A 5 -31.82 11.57 -11.55
C GLY A 5 -30.96 11.28 -12.78
N GLN A 6 -29.75 11.83 -12.83
CA GLN A 6 -28.75 11.41 -13.82
C GLN A 6 -28.24 10.02 -13.43
N GLU A 7 -28.57 9.04 -14.26
CA GLU A 7 -28.02 7.69 -14.19
C GLU A 7 -26.57 7.74 -14.65
N PHE A 8 -25.62 7.61 -13.73
CA PHE A 8 -24.20 7.49 -14.06
C PHE A 8 -23.96 6.14 -14.74
N ARG A 9 -23.85 6.16 -16.07
CA ARG A 9 -23.41 5.00 -16.85
C ARG A 9 -21.89 4.99 -16.86
N MET A 10 -21.26 3.96 -16.28
CA MET A 10 -19.84 3.70 -16.48
C MET A 10 -19.61 3.39 -17.97
N THR A 11 -19.01 4.33 -18.70
CA THR A 11 -18.86 4.25 -20.17
C THR A 11 -17.55 3.60 -20.62
N GLU A 12 -16.55 3.45 -19.75
CA GLU A 12 -15.27 2.83 -20.12
C GLU A 12 -14.75 1.91 -19.00
N LYS A 13 -14.45 0.66 -19.38
CA LYS A 13 -13.68 -0.29 -18.56
C LYS A 13 -12.30 -0.47 -19.21
N GLN A 14 -11.28 0.16 -18.63
CA GLN A 14 -9.90 -0.06 -19.01
C GLN A 14 -9.39 -1.33 -18.29
N MET A 15 -9.16 -2.42 -19.04
CA MET A 15 -8.45 -3.59 -18.53
C MET A 15 -6.96 -3.43 -18.84
N VAL A 16 -6.12 -3.36 -17.80
CA VAL A 16 -4.67 -3.23 -17.93
C VAL A 16 -4.03 -4.61 -17.73
N ARG A 17 -3.08 -4.98 -18.60
CA ARG A 17 -2.30 -6.20 -18.41
C ARG A 17 -1.25 -5.97 -17.31
N HIS A 18 -1.10 -6.93 -16.40
CA HIS A 18 -0.01 -6.88 -15.43
C HIS A 18 1.34 -7.07 -16.14
N ALA A 19 2.41 -6.58 -15.52
CA ALA A 19 3.78 -6.76 -15.99
C ALA A 19 4.22 -8.23 -15.93
N GLN A 20 5.22 -8.63 -16.71
CA GLN A 20 5.68 -10.02 -16.76
C GLN A 20 6.14 -10.55 -15.39
N GLY A 21 5.36 -11.48 -14.83
CA GLY A 21 5.67 -12.24 -13.63
C GLY A 21 6.39 -13.54 -13.94
N LEU A 22 7.00 -14.14 -12.91
CA LEU A 22 7.64 -15.45 -13.00
C LEU A 22 6.67 -16.52 -13.53
N HIS A 23 5.39 -16.43 -13.17
CA HIS A 23 4.35 -17.34 -13.64
C HIS A 23 4.13 -17.26 -15.15
N ASN A 24 4.29 -16.09 -15.78
CA ASN A 24 4.24 -15.99 -17.24
C ASN A 24 5.41 -16.75 -17.88
N VAL A 25 6.63 -16.53 -17.36
CA VAL A 25 7.85 -17.15 -17.88
C VAL A 25 7.81 -18.67 -17.78
N ASP A 26 7.35 -19.19 -16.65
CA ASP A 26 7.31 -20.64 -16.44
C ASP A 26 6.05 -21.26 -17.04
N GLY A 27 4.94 -20.53 -17.10
CA GLY A 27 3.73 -20.91 -17.82
C GLY A 27 3.95 -21.05 -19.33
N ASP A 28 4.79 -20.21 -19.93
CA ASP A 28 5.16 -20.31 -21.35
C ASP A 28 5.99 -21.58 -21.65
N LYS A 29 6.76 -22.07 -20.67
CA LYS A 29 7.52 -23.33 -20.78
C LYS A 29 6.62 -24.54 -20.50
N ASN A 30 5.75 -24.42 -19.51
CA ASN A 30 4.84 -25.46 -19.06
C ASN A 30 3.58 -24.83 -18.51
N TYR A 31 2.49 -24.91 -19.28
CA TYR A 31 1.21 -24.29 -18.92
C TYR A 31 0.67 -24.72 -17.54
N LYS A 32 1.06 -25.90 -17.03
CA LYS A 32 0.69 -26.36 -15.68
C LYS A 32 1.28 -25.51 -14.56
N ALA A 33 2.32 -24.71 -14.84
CA ALA A 33 2.90 -23.78 -13.87
C ALA A 33 1.90 -22.72 -13.40
N TYR A 34 0.96 -22.29 -14.27
CA TYR A 34 -0.12 -21.37 -13.87
C TYR A 34 -1.06 -21.94 -12.80
N LEU A 35 -1.09 -23.27 -12.64
CA LEU A 35 -1.93 -23.96 -11.67
C LEU A 35 -1.19 -24.28 -10.37
N SER A 36 0.12 -24.00 -10.28
CA SER A 36 0.87 -24.27 -9.07
C SER A 36 0.62 -23.18 -8.02
N PRO A 37 0.33 -23.54 -6.76
CA PRO A 37 0.19 -22.59 -5.66
C PRO A 37 1.42 -21.70 -5.45
N GLU A 38 2.60 -22.16 -5.87
CA GLU A 38 3.86 -21.41 -5.80
C GLU A 38 3.83 -20.12 -6.63
N TYR A 39 2.91 -20.01 -7.59
CA TYR A 39 2.78 -18.86 -8.48
C TYR A 39 1.53 -18.01 -8.22
N PHE A 40 0.80 -18.26 -7.12
CA PHE A 40 -0.36 -17.44 -6.74
C PHE A 40 0.04 -15.98 -6.48
N ASP A 41 1.21 -15.78 -5.86
CA ASP A 41 1.87 -14.48 -5.61
C ASP A 41 3.23 -14.39 -6.32
N ALA A 42 3.29 -14.82 -7.58
CA ALA A 42 4.55 -14.89 -8.31
C ALA A 42 5.27 -13.53 -8.38
N PRO A 43 6.59 -13.47 -8.10
CA PRO A 43 7.33 -12.22 -8.19
C PRO A 43 7.36 -11.68 -9.63
N VAL A 44 7.39 -10.36 -9.76
CA VAL A 44 7.65 -9.68 -11.03
C VAL A 44 9.09 -9.95 -11.47
N THR A 45 9.27 -10.34 -12.74
CA THR A 45 10.60 -10.57 -13.32
C THR A 45 11.35 -9.26 -13.53
N GLN A 46 12.68 -9.31 -13.68
CA GLN A 46 13.47 -8.11 -14.03
C GLN A 46 12.95 -7.39 -15.29
N LEU A 47 12.49 -8.16 -16.28
CA LEU A 47 11.84 -7.61 -17.48
C LEU A 47 10.45 -7.04 -17.16
N GLY A 48 9.67 -7.67 -16.29
CA GLY A 48 8.39 -7.13 -15.81
C GLY A 48 8.55 -5.76 -15.14
N TRP A 49 9.60 -5.55 -14.35
CA TRP A 49 9.90 -4.23 -13.77
C TRP A 49 10.19 -3.15 -14.82
N GLN A 50 10.68 -3.55 -16.00
CA GLN A 50 10.96 -2.66 -17.13
C GLN A 50 9.74 -2.48 -18.05
N GLN A 51 8.79 -3.43 -18.03
CA GLN A 51 7.59 -3.43 -18.84
C GLN A 51 6.52 -2.54 -18.21
N GLY A 52 6.65 -1.23 -18.43
CA GLY A 52 5.58 -0.27 -18.28
C GLY A 52 5.72 0.71 -17.13
N VAL A 53 5.08 1.87 -17.30
CA VAL A 53 4.76 2.81 -16.23
C VAL A 53 3.52 2.27 -15.55
N HIS A 54 3.63 1.91 -14.27
CA HIS A 54 2.47 1.42 -13.54
C HIS A 54 1.63 2.62 -13.10
N PRO A 55 0.33 2.69 -13.42
CA PRO A 55 -0.53 3.75 -12.91
C PRO A 55 -0.60 3.79 -11.38
N CYS A 56 -0.29 2.68 -10.69
CA CYS A 56 -0.19 2.65 -9.23
C CYS A 56 1.01 3.41 -8.68
N ASP A 57 2.02 3.70 -9.51
CA ASP A 57 3.18 4.49 -9.11
C ASP A 57 2.83 5.99 -9.06
N LYS A 58 1.70 6.40 -9.66
CA LYS A 58 1.24 7.79 -9.65
C LYS A 58 0.66 8.13 -8.28
N ARG A 59 1.27 9.10 -7.61
CA ARG A 59 0.73 9.71 -6.40
C ARG A 59 -0.54 10.51 -6.73
N ARG A 60 -1.54 10.47 -5.83
CA ARG A 60 -2.69 11.40 -5.86
C ARG A 60 -2.27 12.85 -5.57
N SER A 61 -3.20 13.79 -5.74
CA SER A 61 -2.94 15.19 -5.41
C SER A 61 -2.66 15.38 -3.92
N ILE A 62 -1.91 16.42 -3.55
CA ILE A 62 -1.73 16.79 -2.14
C ILE A 62 -3.04 17.22 -1.52
N SER A 63 -3.89 17.94 -2.27
CA SER A 63 -5.21 18.36 -1.84
C SER A 63 -6.08 17.17 -1.41
N ASP A 64 -6.04 16.07 -2.17
CA ASP A 64 -6.74 14.83 -1.79
C ASP A 64 -6.18 14.25 -0.48
N TYR A 65 -4.86 14.22 -0.34
CA TYR A 65 -4.23 13.68 0.88
C TYR A 65 -4.42 14.57 2.10
N GLN A 66 -4.41 15.89 1.96
CA GLN A 66 -4.70 16.83 3.05
C GLN A 66 -6.12 16.62 3.59
N PHE A 67 -7.08 16.34 2.70
CA PHE A 67 -8.44 16.02 3.11
C PHE A 67 -8.51 14.69 3.88
N LEU A 68 -7.80 13.66 3.41
CA LEU A 68 -7.79 12.33 4.04
C LEU A 68 -6.97 12.28 5.33
N PHE A 69 -5.91 13.08 5.42
CA PHE A 69 -4.94 13.09 6.51
C PHE A 69 -4.64 14.52 7.01
N PRO A 70 -5.62 15.20 7.65
CA PRO A 70 -5.46 16.60 8.05
C PRO A 70 -4.34 16.87 9.07
N ALA A 71 -3.89 15.82 9.77
CA ALA A 71 -2.83 15.91 10.78
C ALA A 71 -1.41 15.80 10.19
N VAL A 72 -1.28 15.43 8.92
CA VAL A 72 0.02 15.30 8.25
C VAL A 72 0.41 16.65 7.67
N ASP A 73 1.64 17.10 7.96
CA ASP A 73 2.19 18.30 7.35
C ASP A 73 2.77 17.98 5.97
N PHE A 74 2.16 18.56 4.93
CA PHE A 74 2.60 18.45 3.54
C PHE A 74 3.37 19.70 3.06
N SER A 75 3.72 20.63 3.95
CA SER A 75 4.38 21.91 3.62
C SER A 75 5.71 21.75 2.86
N LEU A 76 6.41 20.64 3.08
CA LEU A 76 7.69 20.33 2.42
C LEU A 76 7.52 19.87 0.95
N ILE A 77 6.30 19.73 0.46
CA ILE A 77 6.01 19.29 -0.90
C ILE A 77 5.66 20.50 -1.77
N GLU A 78 6.46 20.70 -2.81
CA GLU A 78 6.39 21.90 -3.66
C GLU A 78 5.21 21.88 -4.65
N SER A 79 4.65 20.70 -4.98
CA SER A 79 3.63 20.55 -6.01
C SER A 79 2.45 19.67 -5.59
N ASP A 80 1.25 20.14 -5.95
CA ASP A 80 0.00 19.43 -5.68
C ASP A 80 -0.11 18.15 -6.53
N GLU A 81 0.30 18.20 -7.79
CA GLU A 81 0.32 17.05 -8.71
C GLU A 81 1.63 16.26 -8.63
N ASP A 82 1.61 15.00 -9.08
CA ASP A 82 2.81 14.17 -9.19
C ASP A 82 3.62 14.54 -10.44
N VAL A 83 4.58 15.45 -10.27
CA VAL A 83 5.46 15.94 -11.36
C VAL A 83 6.52 14.90 -11.76
N LEU A 84 6.87 13.97 -10.85
CA LEU A 84 7.90 12.96 -11.10
C LEU A 84 7.36 11.79 -11.92
N TRP A 85 6.07 11.47 -11.74
CA TRP A 85 5.41 10.44 -12.54
C TRP A 85 5.10 10.92 -13.96
N LYS A 86 5.51 10.12 -14.96
CA LYS A 86 5.22 10.37 -16.38
C LYS A 86 4.50 9.17 -16.97
N ALA A 87 3.42 9.39 -17.73
CA ALA A 87 2.56 8.32 -18.24
C ALA A 87 3.26 7.25 -19.10
N ASN A 88 4.34 7.63 -19.81
CA ASN A 88 5.02 6.75 -20.76
C ASN A 88 6.49 6.47 -20.40
N VAL A 89 7.03 7.08 -19.35
CA VAL A 89 8.44 6.99 -18.99
C VAL A 89 8.57 6.73 -17.50
N ARG A 90 9.22 5.62 -17.13
CA ARG A 90 9.61 5.35 -15.74
C ARG A 90 10.86 6.15 -15.41
N GLU A 91 10.92 6.72 -14.20
CA GLU A 91 12.15 7.35 -13.69
C GLU A 91 13.32 6.36 -13.79
N THR A 92 14.51 6.87 -14.13
CA THR A 92 15.70 6.01 -14.18
C THR A 92 16.14 5.65 -12.76
N ASN A 93 16.92 4.56 -12.64
CA ASN A 93 17.46 4.15 -11.35
C ASN A 93 18.34 5.25 -10.73
N GLU A 94 19.04 6.04 -11.54
CA GLU A 94 19.86 7.15 -11.10
C GLU A 94 19.02 8.29 -10.52
N GLU A 95 17.90 8.65 -11.17
CA GLU A 95 16.96 9.65 -10.67
C GLU A 95 16.34 9.21 -9.32
N VAL A 96 15.90 7.94 -9.25
CA VAL A 96 15.36 7.35 -8.03
C VAL A 96 16.42 7.29 -6.93
N ALA A 97 17.66 6.92 -7.24
CA ALA A 97 18.75 6.85 -6.28
C ALA A 97 19.12 8.24 -5.74
N ALA A 98 19.19 9.26 -6.60
CA ALA A 98 19.47 10.63 -6.19
C ALA A 98 18.38 11.16 -5.23
N ARG A 99 17.10 10.89 -5.53
CA ARG A 99 15.98 11.24 -4.66
C ARG A 99 15.98 10.45 -3.36
N GLY A 100 16.30 9.16 -3.44
CA GLY A 100 16.48 8.29 -2.27
C GLY A 100 17.56 8.84 -1.34
N LEU A 101 18.69 9.29 -1.87
CA LEU A 101 19.76 9.88 -1.07
C LEU A 101 19.32 11.19 -0.40
N LYS A 102 18.59 12.06 -1.11
CA LYS A 102 18.01 13.28 -0.54
C LYS A 102 17.06 12.95 0.63
N PHE A 103 16.23 11.93 0.46
CA PHE A 103 15.32 11.45 1.50
C PHE A 103 16.08 10.90 2.72
N MET A 104 17.10 10.07 2.50
CA MET A 104 17.92 9.51 3.58
C MET A 104 18.63 10.62 4.38
N ASN A 105 19.20 11.62 3.71
CA ASN A 105 19.83 12.77 4.36
C ASN A 105 18.83 13.57 5.21
N CYS A 106 17.58 13.69 4.75
CA CYS A 106 16.50 14.33 5.52
C CYS A 106 16.14 13.50 6.77
N MET A 107 16.09 12.17 6.65
CA MET A 107 15.71 11.28 7.73
C MET A 107 16.77 11.20 8.84
N THR A 108 18.05 11.13 8.49
CA THR A 108 19.16 11.01 9.45
C THR A 108 19.62 12.36 9.99
N GLY A 109 18.74 13.37 9.95
CA GLY A 109 19.06 14.80 10.03
C GLY A 109 20.09 15.21 11.09
N SER A 110 20.94 16.16 10.72
CA SER A 110 21.63 17.06 11.66
C SER A 110 20.70 18.16 12.22
N ASP A 111 19.45 18.22 11.76
CA ASP A 111 18.43 19.14 12.26
C ASP A 111 17.37 18.35 13.05
N SER A 112 17.11 18.79 14.28
CA SER A 112 16.25 18.11 15.25
C SER A 112 14.86 17.80 14.67
N SER A 113 14.60 16.53 14.39
CA SER A 113 13.26 16.04 14.08
C SER A 113 12.33 16.33 15.26
N SER A 114 11.47 17.34 15.12
CA SER A 114 10.32 17.52 16.00
C SER A 114 9.19 16.65 15.46
N THR A 115 9.16 15.38 15.84
CA THR A 115 7.97 14.57 15.60
C THR A 115 6.87 15.11 16.50
N ASN A 116 5.87 15.77 15.93
CA ASN A 116 4.71 16.28 16.66
C ASN A 116 3.62 15.21 16.85
N TYR A 117 3.95 13.92 16.66
CA TYR A 117 3.02 12.82 16.87
C TYR A 117 2.55 12.86 18.34
N PRO A 118 1.27 13.19 18.61
CA PRO A 118 0.79 13.37 19.97
C PRO A 118 0.59 12.03 20.69
N GLY A 119 0.59 10.92 19.93
CA GLY A 119 0.60 9.58 20.46
C GLY A 119 1.96 9.28 21.07
N LYS A 120 1.99 9.09 22.40
CA LYS A 120 3.09 8.36 23.03
C LYS A 120 3.21 7.02 22.30
N ILE A 121 4.42 6.64 21.90
CA ILE A 121 4.69 5.25 21.49
C ILE A 121 4.16 4.38 22.64
N PRO A 122 3.14 3.55 22.43
CA PRO A 122 2.62 2.70 23.49
C PRO A 122 3.78 1.85 24.00
N SER A 123 4.04 1.84 25.30
CA SER A 123 5.08 0.98 25.91
C SER A 123 4.74 -0.52 25.83
N ALA A 124 3.66 -0.89 25.13
CA ALA A 124 3.20 -2.25 24.99
C ALA A 124 4.11 -2.99 24.01
N LEU A 125 4.56 -4.19 24.42
CA LEU A 125 5.26 -5.11 23.53
C LEU A 125 4.29 -5.47 22.38
N ASP A 126 4.72 -5.30 21.13
CA ASP A 126 3.90 -5.66 19.97
C ASP A 126 3.59 -7.16 20.04
N LEU A 127 2.34 -7.48 20.36
CA LEU A 127 1.87 -8.86 20.31
C LEU A 127 1.47 -9.17 18.86
N PRO A 128 1.93 -10.28 18.29
CA PRO A 128 1.47 -10.71 16.99
C PRO A 128 -0.05 -10.94 17.02
N ALA A 129 -0.72 -10.67 15.89
CA ALA A 129 -2.18 -10.60 15.80
C ALA A 129 -2.88 -11.92 16.19
N ASP A 130 -2.16 -13.04 16.18
CA ASP A 130 -2.60 -14.36 16.60
C ASP A 130 -2.74 -14.53 18.12
N ILE A 131 -2.12 -13.65 18.93
CA ILE A 131 -2.19 -13.69 20.40
C ILE A 131 -3.29 -12.77 20.95
N ALA A 132 -3.70 -11.73 20.21
CA ALA A 132 -4.69 -10.75 20.65
C ALA A 132 -6.10 -11.34 20.86
N GLU A 133 -6.42 -12.47 20.23
CA GLU A 133 -7.75 -13.10 20.25
C GLU A 133 -8.04 -13.95 21.52
N ARG A 134 -7.08 -14.11 22.44
CA ARG A 134 -7.27 -14.96 23.65
C ARG A 134 -7.27 -14.14 24.94
N SER A 135 -8.16 -13.17 25.06
CA SER A 135 -8.45 -12.53 26.36
C SER A 135 -9.92 -12.15 26.53
N HIS A 136 -10.81 -13.11 26.24
CA HIS A 136 -12.20 -13.09 26.67
C HIS A 136 -12.65 -14.46 27.18
N GLU A 137 -11.94 -15.01 28.16
CA GLU A 137 -12.51 -16.04 29.04
C GLU A 137 -12.21 -15.62 30.47
N LYS A 138 -13.20 -14.97 31.10
CA LYS A 138 -13.17 -14.62 32.52
C LYS A 138 -13.27 -15.90 33.34
N GLU A 139 -12.44 -15.96 34.37
CA GLU A 139 -12.72 -16.70 35.59
C GLU A 139 -14.12 -16.36 36.10
N ASP A 140 -14.95 -17.38 36.32
CA ASP A 140 -15.91 -17.40 37.41
C ASP A 140 -15.91 -18.82 37.98
N ALA A 141 -15.51 -18.91 39.23
CA ALA A 141 -15.49 -20.12 40.02
C ALA A 141 -16.87 -20.41 40.63
N ASP A 142 -17.07 -21.70 40.90
CA ASP A 142 -17.76 -22.26 42.06
C ASP A 142 -19.15 -22.93 41.85
N THR A 143 -19.21 -24.05 42.56
CA THR A 143 -20.16 -25.13 42.76
C THR A 143 -21.66 -24.82 42.78
N ASN A 144 -22.47 -25.71 42.16
CA ASN A 144 -23.46 -26.50 42.91
C ASN A 144 -24.03 -27.71 42.15
N SER A 145 -24.32 -28.75 42.93
CA SER A 145 -25.03 -30.00 42.66
C SER A 145 -26.48 -29.80 42.16
N VAL A 146 -27.02 -30.76 41.37
CA VAL A 146 -28.24 -31.57 41.66
C VAL A 146 -28.79 -32.31 40.40
N ASP A 147 -28.94 -33.63 40.56
CA ASP A 147 -29.83 -34.64 39.94
C ASP A 147 -30.19 -34.65 38.43
N ARG A 148 -29.87 -35.78 37.79
CA ARG A 148 -30.83 -36.85 37.43
C ARG A 148 -30.14 -38.17 37.07
#